data_AF-A0A965Y8J3-F1
#
_entry.id   AF-A0A965Y8J3-F1
#
_cell.length_a   1.000
_cell.length_b   1.000
_cell.length_c   1.000
_cell.angle_alpha   90.00
_cell.angle_beta   90.00
_cell.angle_gamma   90.00
#
_symmetry.space_group_name_H-M   'P 1'
#
loop_
_entity.id
_entity.type
_entity.pdbx_description
1 polymer ?
#
loop_
_entity_poly.entity_id
_entity_poly.type
_entity_poly.pdbx_seq_one_letter_code
_entity_poly.pdbx_strand_id
1 'polypeptide(L)'
;MKINYTLANENFSYKNVENEEEIKKLNFLLTNNKGDYLNLGIDKNSCKYNGLNICRSEDMKVFKILDGMILENVNCKEISYNGFKIFKKYSSNLSSNIEVLEENKIKENSLENDKNVCNDSYYLGPTGGIVYEISNYEGLISFDFDMRELNDFDEWGREYNVYIENGIILIEFTKKKGDLD
;
A
#
# COMPACT_ATOMS: atom_id res chain seq x y z
N MET A 1 -5.97 -14.76 7.91
CA MET A 1 -5.12 -14.38 6.76
C MET A 1 -4.10 -15.48 6.47
N LYS A 2 -3.74 -15.72 5.20
CA LYS A 2 -2.69 -16.67 4.79
C LYS A 2 -1.46 -15.90 4.29
N ILE A 3 -0.27 -16.27 4.72
CA ILE A 3 0.98 -15.63 4.28
C ILE A 3 1.88 -16.69 3.65
N ASN A 4 2.28 -16.45 2.40
CA ASN A 4 3.29 -17.26 1.73
C ASN A 4 4.58 -16.44 1.57
N TYR A 5 5.74 -17.06 1.77
CA TYR A 5 7.02 -16.40 1.53
C TYR A 5 8.06 -17.41 1.06
N THR A 6 9.03 -16.94 0.27
CA THR A 6 10.18 -17.72 -0.17
C THR A 6 11.42 -17.32 0.63
N LEU A 7 12.07 -18.30 1.25
CA LEU A 7 13.35 -18.13 1.95
C LEU A 7 14.32 -19.21 1.46
N ALA A 8 15.52 -18.83 1.03
CA ALA A 8 16.54 -19.77 0.53
C ALA A 8 16.02 -20.74 -0.57
N ASN A 9 15.19 -20.24 -1.49
CA ASN A 9 14.51 -21.02 -2.55
C ASN A 9 13.48 -22.06 -2.06
N GLU A 10 13.15 -22.07 -0.77
CA GLU A 10 12.08 -22.89 -0.20
C GLU A 10 10.83 -22.04 0.04
N ASN A 11 9.66 -22.63 -0.19
CA ASN A 11 8.38 -21.96 0.00
C ASN A 11 7.78 -22.32 1.35
N PHE A 12 7.44 -21.29 2.12
CA PHE A 12 6.82 -21.41 3.42
C PHE A 12 5.40 -20.84 3.35
N SER A 13 4.47 -21.52 4.01
CA SER A 13 3.09 -21.07 4.14
C SER A 13 2.73 -21.02 5.62
N TYR A 14 2.42 -19.82 6.09
CA TYR A 14 1.87 -19.61 7.41
C TYR A 14 0.34 -19.48 7.29
N LYS A 15 -0.39 -20.44 7.88
CA LYS A 15 -1.85 -20.54 7.79
C LYS A 15 -2.40 -20.59 9.22
N ASN A 16 -3.12 -19.53 9.61
CA ASN A 16 -3.66 -19.23 10.95
C ASN A 16 -2.66 -18.66 11.96
N VAL A 17 -2.71 -17.33 12.17
CA VAL A 17 -2.23 -16.72 13.42
C VAL A 17 -3.45 -16.70 14.35
N GLU A 18 -3.29 -17.16 15.59
CA GLU A 18 -4.29 -17.01 16.66
C GLU A 18 -4.53 -15.54 17.06
N ASN A 19 -3.77 -14.61 16.47
CA ASN A 19 -3.70 -13.19 16.78
C ASN A 19 -3.68 -12.34 15.49
N GLU A 20 -4.86 -11.99 14.97
CA GLU A 20 -4.98 -11.11 13.79
C GLU A 20 -4.24 -9.78 13.94
N GLU A 21 -4.13 -9.26 15.17
CA GLU A 21 -3.46 -7.98 15.45
C GLU A 21 -1.95 -8.03 15.24
N GLU A 22 -1.31 -9.19 15.36
CA GLU A 22 0.11 -9.34 15.02
C GLU A 22 0.34 -9.35 13.52
N ILE A 23 -0.57 -9.96 12.76
CA ILE A 23 -0.52 -9.94 11.30
C ILE A 23 -0.59 -8.51 10.80
N LYS A 24 -1.54 -7.71 11.30
CA LYS A 24 -1.72 -6.31 10.86
C LYS A 24 -0.48 -5.44 11.07
N LYS A 25 0.43 -5.84 11.96
CA LYS A 25 1.70 -5.15 12.25
C LYS A 25 2.85 -5.57 11.34
N LEU A 26 2.66 -6.57 10.47
CA LEU A 26 3.69 -6.98 9.53
C LEU A 26 3.99 -5.86 8.54
N ASN A 27 5.27 -5.70 8.27
CA ASN A 27 5.81 -4.74 7.33
C ASN A 27 6.76 -5.48 6.38
N PHE A 28 6.78 -5.07 5.11
CA PHE A 28 7.63 -5.67 4.10
C PHE A 28 8.66 -4.66 3.62
N LEU A 29 9.93 -4.91 3.91
CA LEU A 29 11.05 -4.11 3.45
C LEU A 29 11.53 -4.61 2.09
N LEU A 30 11.42 -3.75 1.08
CA LEU A 30 12.00 -3.93 -0.25
C LEU A 30 13.07 -2.86 -0.45
N THR A 31 14.23 -3.23 -0.99
CA THR A 31 15.35 -2.32 -1.24
C THR A 31 15.85 -2.46 -2.68
N ASN A 32 16.51 -1.41 -3.17
CA ASN A 32 17.24 -1.47 -4.44
C ASN A 32 18.74 -1.17 -4.22
N ASN A 33 19.52 -1.26 -5.29
CA ASN A 33 20.96 -1.02 -5.27
C ASN A 33 21.36 0.46 -5.08
N LYS A 34 20.42 1.40 -5.16
CA LYS A 34 20.65 2.82 -4.87
C LYS A 34 20.51 3.15 -3.38
N GLY A 35 20.01 2.20 -2.59
CA GLY A 35 19.69 2.43 -1.18
C GLY A 35 18.29 3.03 -0.98
N ASP A 36 17.47 3.11 -2.03
CA ASP A 36 16.04 3.39 -1.86
C ASP A 36 15.39 2.20 -1.16
N TYR A 37 14.34 2.48 -0.38
CA TYR A 37 13.58 1.43 0.25
C TYR A 37 12.09 1.73 0.30
N LEU A 38 11.31 0.66 0.18
CA LEU A 38 9.87 0.65 0.38
C LEU A 38 9.56 -0.24 1.58
N ASN A 39 8.89 0.31 2.58
CA ASN A 39 8.53 -0.41 3.79
C ASN A 39 7.05 -0.19 4.14
N LEU A 40 6.15 -0.94 3.52
CA LEU A 40 4.71 -0.78 3.74
C LEU A 40 4.16 -1.82 4.70
N GLY A 41 3.29 -1.37 5.61
CA GLY A 41 2.45 -2.26 6.41
C GLY A 41 1.35 -2.90 5.58
N ILE A 42 0.72 -3.95 6.12
CA ILE A 42 -0.42 -4.61 5.47
C ILE A 42 -1.66 -3.71 5.48
N ASP A 43 -2.04 -3.25 6.66
CA ASP A 43 -3.22 -2.40 6.89
C ASP A 43 -2.83 -0.99 7.31
N LYS A 44 -1.77 -0.87 8.11
CA LYS A 44 -1.33 0.40 8.67
C LYS A 44 0.18 0.41 8.86
N ASN A 45 0.78 1.57 8.61
CA ASN A 45 2.14 1.87 8.99
C ASN A 45 2.26 2.05 10.51
N SER A 46 3.19 1.33 11.12
CA SER A 46 3.40 1.35 12.57
C SER A 46 4.52 2.29 13.01
N CYS A 47 5.34 2.80 12.09
CA CYS A 47 6.46 3.66 12.42
C CYS A 47 6.74 4.74 11.36
N LYS A 48 7.50 5.77 11.74
CA LYS A 48 7.88 6.88 10.84
C LYS A 48 8.71 6.45 9.63
N TYR A 49 9.39 5.31 9.72
CA TYR A 49 10.22 4.72 8.66
C TYR A 49 9.45 3.83 7.70
N ASN A 50 8.14 3.68 7.90
CA ASN A 50 7.30 3.07 6.88
C ASN A 50 7.11 4.03 5.69
N GLY A 51 6.82 3.46 4.53
CA GLY A 51 6.61 4.19 3.29
C GLY A 51 7.72 4.03 2.26
N LEU A 52 7.65 4.84 1.20
CA LEU A 52 8.68 4.97 0.19
C LEU A 52 9.69 6.02 0.61
N ASN A 53 10.95 5.62 0.66
CA ASN A 53 12.07 6.47 0.96
C ASN A 53 13.08 6.39 -0.19
N ILE A 54 13.43 7.55 -0.76
CA ILE A 54 14.37 7.69 -1.87
C ILE A 54 15.66 8.30 -1.33
N CYS A 55 16.78 7.66 -1.62
CA CYS A 55 18.11 8.15 -1.30
C CYS A 55 18.64 8.98 -2.48
N ARG A 56 18.92 10.25 -2.23
CA ARG A 56 19.62 11.10 -3.19
C ARG A 56 21.12 10.85 -3.09
N SER A 57 21.69 10.21 -4.11
CA SER A 57 23.09 9.74 -4.08
C SER A 57 24.13 10.86 -4.00
N GLU A 58 23.79 12.07 -4.46
CA GLU A 58 24.70 13.21 -4.51
C GLU A 58 25.08 13.71 -3.12
N ASP A 59 24.15 13.66 -2.17
CA ASP A 59 24.33 14.20 -0.82
C ASP A 59 23.84 13.25 0.29
N MET A 60 23.54 12.01 -0.05
CA MET A 60 23.09 10.94 0.85
C MET A 60 21.83 11.30 1.67
N LYS A 61 21.05 12.26 1.18
CA LYS A 61 19.79 12.65 1.83
C LYS A 61 18.70 11.65 1.50
N VAL A 62 17.92 11.31 2.52
CA VAL A 62 16.78 10.41 2.39
C VAL A 62 15.50 11.22 2.43
N PHE A 63 14.69 11.08 1.39
CA PHE A 63 13.39 11.71 1.28
C PHE A 63 12.31 10.65 1.42
N LYS A 64 11.41 10.84 2.37
CA LYS A 64 10.15 10.12 2.36
C LYS A 64 9.26 10.75 1.30
N ILE A 65 8.51 9.92 0.57
CA ILE A 65 7.66 10.33 -0.54
C ILE A 65 6.24 9.84 -0.32
N LEU A 66 6.09 8.54 -0.08
CA LEU A 66 4.83 7.90 0.24
C LEU A 66 4.89 7.46 1.70
N ASP A 67 3.87 7.74 2.49
CA ASP A 67 3.65 7.09 3.76
C ASP A 67 2.89 5.78 3.51
N GLY A 68 1.62 5.85 3.11
CA GLY A 68 0.74 4.70 3.00
C GLY A 68 0.00 4.61 1.66
N MET A 69 -0.54 3.42 1.40
CA MET A 69 -1.46 3.17 0.29
C MET A 69 -2.56 2.23 0.77
N ILE A 70 -3.81 2.61 0.58
CA ILE A 70 -4.98 1.91 1.12
C ILE A 70 -5.98 1.68 -0.02
N LEU A 71 -6.46 0.45 -0.13
CA LEU A 71 -7.63 0.12 -0.97
C LEU A 71 -8.86 0.16 -0.07
N GLU A 72 -9.84 0.96 -0.44
CA GLU A 72 -11.07 1.06 0.35
C GLU A 72 -12.00 -0.14 0.10
N ASN A 73 -12.82 -0.48 1.10
CA ASN A 73 -13.90 -1.47 1.01
C ASN A 73 -13.46 -2.91 0.64
N VAL A 74 -12.23 -3.28 0.97
CA VAL A 74 -11.71 -4.64 0.75
C VAL A 74 -11.03 -5.18 2.00
N ASN A 75 -11.02 -6.51 2.15
CA ASN A 75 -10.32 -7.20 3.22
C ASN A 75 -9.20 -8.08 2.64
N CYS A 76 -7.97 -7.88 3.11
CA CYS A 76 -6.84 -8.70 2.70
C CYS A 76 -6.99 -10.14 3.24
N LYS A 77 -6.98 -11.13 2.35
CA LYS A 77 -7.16 -12.55 2.69
C LYS A 77 -5.86 -13.34 2.61
N GLU A 78 -5.05 -13.04 1.61
CA GLU A 78 -3.80 -13.74 1.35
C GLU A 78 -2.72 -12.76 0.91
N ILE A 79 -1.50 -12.99 1.41
CA ILE A 79 -0.31 -12.24 1.06
C ILE A 79 0.75 -13.23 0.60
N SER A 80 1.46 -12.86 -0.46
CA SER A 80 2.61 -13.62 -0.94
C SER A 80 3.81 -12.69 -1.13
N TYR A 81 4.93 -13.04 -0.49
CA TYR A 81 6.21 -12.38 -0.62
C TYR A 81 7.13 -13.17 -1.55
N ASN A 82 7.53 -12.59 -2.68
CA ASN A 82 8.41 -13.23 -3.66
C ASN A 82 9.75 -12.48 -3.80
N GLY A 83 10.40 -12.13 -2.69
CA GLY A 83 11.75 -11.55 -2.65
C GLY A 83 11.87 -10.08 -3.10
N PHE A 84 11.24 -9.73 -4.20
CA PHE A 84 11.25 -8.38 -4.78
C PHE A 84 9.85 -7.78 -4.93
N LYS A 85 8.80 -8.62 -4.83
CA LYS A 85 7.41 -8.22 -5.09
C LYS A 85 6.48 -8.78 -4.04
N ILE A 86 5.56 -7.93 -3.58
CA ILE A 86 4.46 -8.28 -2.68
C ILE A 86 3.21 -8.46 -3.52
N PHE A 87 2.46 -9.52 -3.25
CA PHE A 87 1.13 -9.75 -3.82
C PHE A 87 0.13 -9.80 -2.68
N LYS A 88 -1.02 -9.13 -2.84
CA LYS A 88 -2.14 -9.25 -1.91
C LYS A 88 -3.40 -9.62 -2.68
N LYS A 89 -4.16 -10.54 -2.08
CA LYS A 89 -5.45 -11.00 -2.58
C LYS A 89 -6.53 -10.58 -1.59
N TYR A 90 -7.59 -10.02 -2.13
CA TYR A 90 -8.65 -9.38 -1.37
C TYR A 90 -10.01 -10.07 -1.59
N SER A 91 -10.85 -10.03 -0.57
CA SER A 91 -12.30 -10.19 -0.73
C SER A 91 -12.96 -8.81 -0.72
N SER A 92 -13.96 -8.60 -1.56
CA SER A 92 -14.77 -7.39 -1.52
C SER A 92 -15.63 -7.36 -0.25
N ASN A 93 -15.73 -6.18 0.38
CA ASN A 93 -16.70 -5.93 1.44
C ASN A 93 -17.98 -5.28 0.92
N LEU A 94 -18.12 -5.09 -0.41
CA LEU A 94 -19.41 -4.71 -0.98
C LEU A 94 -20.38 -5.86 -0.73
N SER A 95 -21.09 -5.79 0.39
CA SER A 95 -22.39 -6.42 0.51
C SER A 95 -23.18 -5.94 -0.71
N SER A 96 -23.73 -6.88 -1.46
CA SER A 96 -24.70 -6.63 -2.50
C SER A 96 -25.95 -5.99 -1.89
N ASN A 97 -25.86 -4.70 -1.54
CA ASN A 97 -27.01 -3.85 -1.20
C ASN A 97 -27.67 -3.38 -2.50
N ILE A 98 -27.90 -4.32 -3.42
CA ILE A 98 -29.00 -4.18 -4.37
C ILE A 98 -30.12 -5.02 -3.74
N GLU A 99 -30.75 -4.46 -2.71
CA GLU A 99 -32.11 -4.86 -2.35
C GLU A 99 -33.00 -4.45 -3.53
N VAL A 100 -33.18 -5.36 -4.48
CA VAL A 100 -34.44 -5.39 -5.22
C VAL A 100 -35.48 -5.83 -4.20
N LEU A 101 -36.20 -4.84 -3.65
CA LEU A 101 -37.48 -5.06 -2.98
C LEU A 101 -38.47 -5.62 -4.01
N GLU A 102 -38.35 -6.89 -4.34
CA GLU A 102 -39.46 -7.68 -4.87
C GLU A 102 -39.57 -8.97 -4.06
N GLU A 103 -40.66 -9.03 -3.32
CA GLU A 103 -41.11 -10.16 -2.54
C GLU A 103 -41.05 -11.44 -3.39
N ASN A 104 -40.24 -12.42 -2.98
CA ASN A 104 -40.65 -13.81 -2.72
C ASN A 104 -39.50 -14.83 -2.91
N LYS A 105 -39.31 -15.65 -1.87
CA LYS A 105 -38.53 -16.91 -1.78
C LYS A 105 -37.01 -16.80 -1.91
N ILE A 106 -36.37 -16.56 -0.77
CA ILE A 106 -34.94 -16.83 -0.58
C ILE A 106 -34.78 -18.34 -0.42
N LYS A 107 -34.29 -19.01 -1.48
CA LYS A 107 -33.52 -20.24 -1.31
C LYS A 107 -32.15 -19.83 -0.77
N GLU A 108 -31.76 -20.38 0.38
CA GLU A 108 -30.35 -20.42 0.79
C GLU A 108 -29.59 -21.27 -0.23
N ASN A 109 -29.18 -20.64 -1.33
CA ASN A 109 -28.12 -21.18 -2.15
C ASN A 109 -26.81 -20.85 -1.42
N SER A 110 -26.02 -21.89 -1.19
CA SER A 110 -24.66 -21.81 -0.67
C SER A 110 -23.90 -20.63 -1.29
N LEU A 111 -23.33 -19.80 -0.42
CA LEU A 111 -22.29 -18.81 -0.72
C LEU A 111 -21.03 -19.53 -1.25
N GLU A 112 -21.11 -20.07 -2.44
CA GLU A 112 -19.98 -20.59 -3.19
C GLU A 112 -19.95 -19.85 -4.52
N ASN A 113 -19.32 -18.67 -4.49
CA ASN A 113 -18.43 -18.14 -5.52
C ASN A 113 -18.25 -16.63 -5.24
N ASP A 114 -17.21 -16.29 -4.48
CA ASP A 114 -16.64 -14.94 -4.42
C ASP A 114 -16.21 -14.54 -5.85
N LYS A 115 -17.14 -14.01 -6.66
CA LYS A 115 -16.88 -13.71 -8.07
C LYS A 115 -15.98 -12.50 -8.29
N ASN A 116 -15.74 -11.68 -7.25
CA ASN A 116 -14.92 -10.48 -7.36
C ASN A 116 -13.71 -10.54 -6.42
N VAL A 117 -12.79 -11.47 -6.71
CA VAL A 117 -11.46 -11.47 -6.12
C VAL A 117 -10.66 -10.31 -6.73
N CYS A 118 -10.38 -9.30 -5.91
CA CYS A 118 -9.44 -8.22 -6.22
C CYS A 118 -8.02 -8.66 -5.89
N ASN A 119 -7.05 -8.33 -6.75
CA ASN A 119 -5.64 -8.58 -6.48
C ASN A 119 -4.85 -7.31 -6.73
N ASP A 120 -3.89 -7.03 -5.85
CA ASP A 120 -2.87 -6.03 -6.10
C ASP A 120 -1.47 -6.63 -5.96
N SER A 121 -0.49 -5.88 -6.44
CA SER A 121 0.90 -6.14 -6.16
C SER A 121 1.74 -4.87 -6.23
N TYR A 122 2.84 -4.86 -5.49
CA TYR A 122 3.78 -3.75 -5.54
C TYR A 122 5.22 -4.21 -5.40
N TYR A 123 6.12 -3.43 -6.00
CA TYR A 123 7.56 -3.59 -5.83
C TYR A 123 8.29 -2.25 -5.96
N LEU A 124 9.52 -2.20 -5.45
CA LEU A 124 10.42 -1.07 -5.64
C LEU A 124 11.21 -1.24 -6.95
N GLY A 125 11.03 -0.30 -7.86
CA GLY A 125 11.71 -0.26 -9.14
C GLY A 125 13.21 0.08 -9.01
N PRO A 126 14.01 -0.29 -10.02
CA PRO A 126 15.47 -0.10 -10.00
C PRO A 126 15.90 1.36 -10.02
N THR A 127 15.01 2.28 -10.41
CA THR A 127 15.31 3.70 -10.57
C THR A 127 14.79 4.58 -9.43
N GLY A 128 14.10 4.02 -8.44
CA GLY A 128 13.62 4.77 -7.27
C GLY A 128 12.12 5.11 -7.29
N GLY A 129 11.27 4.26 -7.87
CA GLY A 129 9.82 4.43 -7.87
C GLY A 129 9.10 3.16 -7.43
N ILE A 130 7.87 3.28 -6.93
CA ILE A 130 7.00 2.12 -6.71
C ILE A 130 6.34 1.78 -8.04
N VAL A 131 6.34 0.50 -8.38
CA VAL A 131 5.42 -0.02 -9.40
C VAL A 131 4.28 -0.71 -8.68
N TYR A 132 3.07 -0.22 -8.92
CA TYR A 132 1.85 -0.71 -8.31
C TYR A 132 0.89 -1.19 -9.38
N GLU A 133 0.39 -2.42 -9.24
CA GLU A 133 -0.51 -3.07 -10.19
C GLU A 133 -1.74 -3.56 -9.44
N ILE A 134 -2.92 -3.27 -9.98
CA ILE A 134 -4.20 -3.69 -9.41
C ILE A 134 -5.11 -4.27 -10.50
N SER A 135 -5.90 -5.27 -10.16
CA SER A 135 -6.82 -5.95 -11.06
C SER A 135 -8.14 -6.28 -10.37
N ASN A 136 -9.23 -6.22 -11.13
CA ASN A 136 -10.60 -6.51 -10.67
C ASN A 136 -10.99 -5.70 -9.42
N TYR A 137 -10.62 -4.41 -9.41
CA TYR A 137 -10.97 -3.47 -8.35
C TYR A 137 -11.81 -2.33 -8.91
N GLU A 138 -12.99 -2.16 -8.33
CA GLU A 138 -13.92 -1.06 -8.63
C GLU A 138 -14.12 -0.28 -7.32
N GLY A 139 -13.29 0.73 -7.10
CA GLY A 139 -13.28 1.50 -5.85
C GLY A 139 -12.24 2.61 -5.84
N LEU A 140 -11.99 3.16 -4.65
CA LEU A 140 -11.03 4.24 -4.43
C LEU A 140 -9.72 3.71 -3.85
N ILE A 141 -8.62 4.19 -4.40
CA ILE A 141 -7.28 3.94 -3.89
C ILE A 141 -6.80 5.25 -3.28
N SER A 142 -6.49 5.23 -1.99
CA SER A 142 -5.91 6.37 -1.30
C SER A 142 -4.40 6.22 -1.23
N PHE A 143 -3.69 7.31 -1.53
CA PHE A 143 -2.24 7.43 -1.36
C PHE A 143 -1.96 8.56 -0.38
N ASP A 144 -1.26 8.24 0.70
CA ASP A 144 -0.84 9.22 1.69
C ASP A 144 0.59 9.64 1.39
N PHE A 145 0.79 10.85 0.86
CA PHE A 145 2.11 11.37 0.52
C PHE A 145 2.72 12.12 1.72
N ASP A 146 3.98 11.84 2.03
CA ASP A 146 4.76 12.49 3.08
C ASP A 146 6.09 12.97 2.49
N MET A 147 6.03 14.09 1.76
CA MET A 147 7.14 14.64 0.96
C MET A 147 8.10 15.46 1.83
N ARG A 148 8.99 14.78 2.55
CA ARG A 148 9.98 15.43 3.43
C ARG A 148 11.31 14.69 3.47
N GLU A 149 12.37 15.43 3.77
CA GLU A 149 13.62 14.81 4.19
C GLU A 149 13.39 14.09 5.54
N LEU A 150 13.93 12.88 5.72
CA LEU A 150 13.59 11.99 6.85
C LEU A 150 13.87 12.62 8.24
N ASN A 151 14.81 13.57 8.30
CA ASN A 151 15.19 14.31 9.50
C ASN A 151 14.70 15.77 9.49
N ASP A 152 13.77 16.11 8.60
CA ASP A 152 13.11 17.40 8.59
C ASP A 152 12.01 17.41 9.65
N PHE A 153 12.36 17.95 10.82
CA PHE A 153 11.46 18.15 11.95
C PHE A 153 10.87 19.56 12.02
N ASP A 154 11.12 20.40 11.02
CA ASP A 154 10.60 21.76 11.04
C ASP A 154 9.06 21.69 10.95
N GLU A 155 8.39 22.43 11.84
CA GLU A 155 6.92 22.51 11.91
C GLU A 155 6.31 23.34 10.77
N TRP A 156 7.16 23.84 9.88
CA TRP A 156 6.75 24.70 8.78
C TRP A 156 5.85 23.97 7.78
N GLY A 157 4.81 24.70 7.33
CA GLY A 157 3.84 24.21 6.37
C GLY A 157 4.45 23.91 5.00
N ARG A 158 3.80 22.99 4.29
CA ARG A 158 4.08 22.68 2.87
C ARG A 158 2.88 23.11 2.05
N GLU A 159 3.12 23.81 0.97
CA GLU A 159 2.11 24.09 -0.04
C GLU A 159 2.26 23.09 -1.16
N TYR A 160 1.15 22.46 -1.55
CA TYR A 160 1.12 21.44 -2.58
C TYR A 160 0.35 21.95 -3.79
N ASN A 161 0.91 21.72 -4.98
CA ASN A 161 0.21 21.87 -6.24
C ASN A 161 0.08 20.49 -6.87
N VAL A 162 -1.15 20.07 -7.19
CA VAL A 162 -1.45 18.77 -7.78
C VAL A 162 -2.08 19.00 -9.14
N TYR A 163 -1.53 18.38 -10.17
CA TYR A 163 -2.03 18.50 -11.53
C TYR A 163 -1.85 17.20 -12.31
N ILE A 164 -2.61 17.04 -13.40
CA ILE A 164 -2.58 15.84 -14.24
C ILE A 164 -2.08 16.25 -15.63
N GLU A 165 -0.96 15.66 -16.06
CA GLU A 165 -0.34 15.91 -17.36
C GLU A 165 -0.04 14.59 -18.06
N ASN A 166 -0.60 14.37 -19.25
CA ASN A 166 -0.39 13.16 -20.05
C ASN A 166 -0.65 11.85 -19.28
N GLY A 167 -1.65 11.85 -18.39
CA GLY A 167 -1.98 10.69 -17.55
C GLY A 167 -1.07 10.51 -16.33
N ILE A 168 -0.18 11.47 -16.05
CA ILE A 168 0.72 11.50 -14.89
C ILE A 168 0.13 12.48 -13.88
N ILE A 169 -0.04 12.05 -12.63
CA ILE A 169 -0.31 12.95 -11.51
C ILE A 169 1.03 13.52 -11.07
N LEU A 170 1.20 14.83 -11.20
CA LEU A 170 2.36 15.55 -10.73
C LEU A 170 1.99 16.31 -9.46
N ILE A 171 2.79 16.10 -8.42
CA ILE A 171 2.66 16.74 -7.12
C ILE A 171 3.92 17.56 -6.89
N GLU A 172 3.79 18.87 -6.92
CA GLU A 172 4.84 19.79 -6.50
C GLU A 172 4.58 20.22 -5.07
N PHE A 173 5.65 20.40 -4.31
CA PHE A 173 5.54 20.99 -2.98
C PHE A 173 6.59 22.08 -2.78
N THR A 174 6.22 23.11 -2.03
CA THR A 174 7.14 24.14 -1.55
C THR A 174 7.06 24.22 -0.04
N LYS A 175 8.22 24.11 0.62
CA LYS A 175 8.34 24.35 2.06
C LYS A 175 8.44 25.85 2.31
N LYS A 176 7.47 26.43 3.01
CA LYS A 176 7.53 27.85 3.40
C LYS A 176 8.29 27.98 4.72
N LYS A 177 9.49 28.54 4.71
CA LYS A 177 10.11 28.97 5.97
C LYS A 177 9.26 30.12 6.51
N GLY A 178 8.87 30.07 7.78
CA GLY A 178 8.30 31.25 8.43
C GLY A 178 9.32 32.39 8.33
N ASP A 179 8.85 33.61 8.07
CA ASP A 179 9.70 34.79 8.22
C ASP A 179 10.20 34.79 9.66
N LEU A 180 11.51 34.62 9.84
CA LEU A 180 12.17 34.78 11.12
C LEU A 180 12.17 36.29 11.41
N ASP A 181 11.17 36.75 12.15
CA ASP A 181 11.19 38.07 12.82
C ASP A 181 12.32 38.13 13.86
#